data_AF-A0A4V3HUH8-F1
#
_entry.id   AF-A0A4V3HUH8-F1
#
_cell.length_a   1.000
_cell.length_b   1.000
_cell.length_c   1.000
_cell.angle_alpha   90.00
_cell.angle_beta   90.00
_cell.angle_gamma   90.00
#
_symmetry.space_group_name_H-M   'P 1'
#
loop_
_entity.id
_entity.type
_entity.pdbx_description
1 polymer ?
#
loop_
_entity_poly.entity_id
_entity_poly.type
_entity_poly.pdbx_seq_one_letter_code
_entity_poly.pdbx_strand_id
1 'polypeptide(L)'
;MCMAPGGFLQTALETNRRATALAFSLPVSQGGHDVLLRGSSKVDVRLLDVTMLAEDMGVADIPAHHPDFDNFLPRQFGPDDVFDLALCDGQVLRTHPRADYRERCESHRLTATQLVLSVEHLRPGGTMVMLLHKIEGWTTLLRIRALSTFADVTTFKPTKSHSKRSSFYVVAKNVRSQSPEALKAVEEWKTVWKVGTFEPEKLEENWSPREGHDAHEVLADFGDELVRLGRRVWEIQADALEKAPFIKTQSVESAAEAS
;
A
#
# COMPACT_ATOMS: atom_id res chain seq x y z
N MET A 1 -0.72 -0.60 -9.44
CA MET A 1 -0.43 0.78 -9.03
C MET A 1 1.02 0.90 -8.60
N CYS A 2 1.61 2.08 -8.77
CA CYS A 2 3.03 2.35 -8.54
C CYS A 2 3.91 1.32 -9.25
N MET A 3 3.63 1.14 -10.54
CA MET A 3 4.12 -0.01 -11.32
C MET A 3 5.61 0.09 -11.65
N ALA A 4 6.13 1.29 -11.93
CA ALA A 4 7.52 1.50 -12.33
C ALA A 4 8.50 0.95 -11.27
N PRO A 5 9.55 0.21 -11.68
CA PRO A 5 10.01 0.04 -13.05
C PRO A 5 9.28 -1.05 -13.87
N GLY A 6 8.38 -1.82 -13.25
CA GLY A 6 7.47 -2.74 -13.96
C GLY A 6 7.74 -4.23 -13.78
N GLY A 7 8.71 -4.62 -12.95
CA GLY A 7 9.12 -6.03 -12.81
C GLY A 7 7.98 -6.99 -12.43
N PHE A 8 7.11 -6.61 -11.49
CA PHE A 8 5.95 -7.44 -11.11
C PHE A 8 4.93 -7.57 -12.24
N LEU A 9 4.58 -6.45 -12.89
CA LEU A 9 3.63 -6.48 -14.00
C LEU A 9 4.20 -7.28 -15.18
N GLN A 10 5.48 -7.10 -15.52
CA GLN A 10 6.14 -7.88 -16.55
C GLN A 10 6.08 -9.39 -16.25
N THR A 11 6.37 -9.78 -15.01
CA THR A 11 6.28 -11.20 -14.59
C THR A 11 4.86 -11.74 -14.74
N ALA A 12 3.84 -10.96 -14.36
CA ALA A 12 2.45 -11.35 -14.51
C ALA A 12 2.05 -11.56 -15.99
N LEU A 13 2.47 -10.64 -16.88
CA LEU A 13 2.20 -10.72 -18.32
C LEU A 13 2.95 -11.87 -19.00
N GLU A 14 4.18 -12.17 -18.57
CA GLU A 14 4.95 -13.32 -19.06
C GLU A 14 4.32 -14.65 -18.61
N THR A 15 3.78 -14.69 -17.39
CA THR A 15 3.07 -15.84 -16.84
C THR A 15 1.73 -16.08 -17.55
N ASN A 16 0.97 -15.01 -17.82
CA ASN A 16 -0.28 -15.08 -18.57
C ASN A 16 -0.23 -14.15 -19.80
N ARG A 17 0.23 -14.71 -20.93
CA ARG A 17 0.38 -13.97 -22.19
C ARG A 17 -0.91 -13.40 -22.77
N ARG A 18 -2.08 -13.81 -22.27
CA ARG A 18 -3.40 -13.27 -22.68
C ARG A 18 -3.85 -12.10 -21.82
N ALA A 19 -3.18 -11.84 -20.70
CA ALA A 19 -3.53 -10.72 -19.83
C ALA A 19 -3.30 -9.38 -20.53
N THR A 20 -4.18 -8.44 -20.21
CA THR A 20 -4.03 -7.00 -20.43
C THR A 20 -3.89 -6.33 -19.08
N ALA A 21 -3.39 -5.10 -19.05
CA ALA A 21 -3.25 -4.38 -17.80
C ALA A 21 -3.46 -2.87 -17.96
N LEU A 22 -3.98 -2.27 -16.89
CA LEU A 22 -3.94 -0.84 -16.63
C LEU A 22 -2.90 -0.60 -15.54
N ALA A 23 -1.98 0.33 -15.76
CA ALA A 23 -0.88 0.59 -14.85
C ALA A 23 -0.69 2.09 -14.61
N PHE A 24 -0.60 2.47 -13.34
CA PHE A 24 -0.28 3.83 -12.91
C PHE A 24 1.12 3.90 -12.32
N SER A 25 1.87 4.94 -12.64
CA SER A 25 3.16 5.26 -12.02
C SER A 25 3.36 6.76 -11.92
N LEU A 26 4.09 7.22 -10.90
CA LEU A 26 4.45 8.63 -10.79
C LEU A 26 5.39 9.02 -11.96
N PRO A 27 5.19 10.18 -12.62
CA PRO A 27 6.10 10.65 -13.65
C PRO A 27 7.52 10.90 -13.11
N VAL A 28 8.55 10.66 -13.93
CA VAL A 28 9.95 10.98 -13.58
C VAL A 28 10.15 12.46 -13.26
N SER A 29 9.43 13.35 -13.97
CA SER A 29 9.43 14.79 -13.70
C SER A 29 8.91 15.16 -12.31
N GLN A 30 8.16 14.26 -11.67
CA GLN A 30 7.67 14.39 -10.29
C GLN A 30 8.42 13.47 -9.33
N GLY A 31 9.63 13.01 -9.68
CA GLY A 31 10.44 12.16 -8.82
C GLY A 31 10.09 10.67 -8.85
N GLY A 32 9.29 10.23 -9.82
CA GLY A 32 9.03 8.82 -10.11
C GLY A 32 10.22 8.09 -10.76
N HIS A 33 10.00 6.82 -11.10
CA HIS A 33 11.00 5.96 -11.75
C HIS A 33 10.69 5.72 -13.23
N ASP A 34 11.73 5.44 -14.02
CA ASP A 34 11.56 5.04 -15.42
C ASP A 34 10.75 3.76 -15.55
N VAL A 35 9.87 3.71 -16.55
CA VAL A 35 9.13 2.50 -16.92
C VAL A 35 10.02 1.62 -17.80
N LEU A 36 10.37 0.43 -17.32
CA LEU A 36 11.26 -0.51 -18.01
C LEU A 36 10.51 -1.74 -18.56
N LEU A 37 9.19 -1.64 -18.69
CA LEU A 37 8.36 -2.69 -19.30
C LEU A 37 8.74 -2.91 -20.77
N ARG A 38 8.96 -4.17 -21.15
CA ARG A 38 9.28 -4.54 -22.53
C ARG A 38 8.01 -4.90 -23.32
N GLY A 39 7.90 -4.41 -24.56
CA GLY A 39 6.96 -4.92 -25.57
C GLY A 39 5.46 -4.86 -25.18
N SER A 40 4.99 -3.74 -24.62
CA SER A 40 3.72 -3.71 -23.89
C SER A 40 2.53 -3.13 -24.67
N SER A 41 2.24 -3.60 -25.88
CA SER A 41 0.99 -3.19 -26.59
C SER A 41 -0.30 -3.62 -25.85
N LYS A 42 -0.18 -4.42 -24.78
CA LYS A 42 -1.27 -4.92 -23.93
C LYS A 42 -1.40 -4.19 -22.60
N VAL A 43 -0.60 -3.15 -22.39
CA VAL A 43 -0.60 -2.38 -21.14
C VAL A 43 -0.90 -0.93 -21.45
N ASP A 44 -1.98 -0.42 -20.88
CA ASP A 44 -2.24 1.00 -20.77
C ASP A 44 -1.43 1.53 -19.58
N VAL A 45 -0.35 2.28 -19.85
CA VAL A 45 0.49 2.88 -18.82
C VAL A 45 0.17 4.37 -18.73
N ARG A 46 -0.31 4.80 -17.56
CA ARG A 46 -0.61 6.18 -17.25
C ARG A 46 0.37 6.73 -16.21
N LEU A 47 0.99 7.84 -16.54
CA LEU A 47 1.95 8.52 -15.67
C LEU A 47 1.25 9.64 -14.91
N LEU A 48 0.93 9.41 -13.64
CA LEU A 48 0.20 10.33 -12.77
C LEU A 48 0.43 10.04 -11.29
N ASP A 49 0.13 11.01 -10.43
CA ASP A 49 0.04 10.83 -8.98
C ASP A 49 -1.33 10.26 -8.62
N VAL A 50 -1.38 8.99 -8.21
CA VAL A 50 -2.64 8.31 -7.85
C VAL A 50 -3.33 8.96 -6.65
N THR A 51 -2.59 9.67 -5.78
CA THR A 51 -3.17 10.36 -4.62
C THR A 51 -3.99 11.60 -4.99
N MET A 52 -3.98 11.98 -6.27
CA MET A 52 -4.72 13.11 -6.86
C MET A 52 -6.00 12.70 -7.59
N LEU A 53 -6.39 11.42 -7.52
CA LEU A 53 -7.57 10.87 -8.18
C LEU A 53 -8.85 11.10 -7.35
N ALA A 54 -9.23 12.36 -7.13
CA ALA A 54 -10.32 12.69 -6.21
C ALA A 54 -11.67 12.07 -6.60
N GLU A 55 -12.01 12.06 -7.89
CA GLU A 55 -13.27 11.48 -8.36
C GLU A 55 -13.33 9.96 -8.19
N ASP A 56 -12.20 9.25 -8.40
CA ASP A 56 -12.11 7.81 -8.12
C ASP A 56 -12.19 7.55 -6.60
N MET A 57 -11.75 8.50 -5.78
CA MET A 57 -11.88 8.46 -4.32
C MET A 57 -13.24 8.94 -3.80
N GLY A 58 -14.21 9.21 -4.69
CA GLY A 58 -15.59 9.59 -4.33
C GLY A 58 -15.79 11.07 -4.00
N VAL A 59 -14.86 11.95 -4.38
CA VAL A 59 -14.97 13.40 -4.19
C VAL A 59 -15.05 14.09 -5.55
N ALA A 60 -16.24 14.55 -5.93
CA ALA A 60 -16.47 15.27 -7.18
C ALA A 60 -16.18 16.78 -7.07
N ASP A 61 -16.47 17.39 -5.92
CA ASP A 61 -16.33 18.82 -5.71
C ASP A 61 -15.14 19.12 -4.80
N ILE A 62 -14.09 19.69 -5.38
CA ILE A 62 -12.90 20.15 -4.65
C ILE A 62 -13.15 21.57 -4.13
N PRO A 63 -12.81 21.90 -2.86
CA PRO A 63 -12.90 23.27 -2.39
C PRO A 63 -11.99 24.21 -3.20
N ALA A 64 -12.55 25.32 -3.72
CA ALA A 64 -11.81 26.28 -4.57
C ALA A 64 -10.59 26.93 -3.89
N HIS A 65 -10.53 26.91 -2.56
CA HIS A 65 -9.40 27.44 -1.78
C HIS A 65 -8.33 26.38 -1.47
N HIS A 66 -8.52 25.14 -1.90
CA HIS A 66 -7.56 24.08 -1.67
C HIS A 66 -6.27 24.33 -2.48
N PRO A 67 -5.06 24.21 -1.88
CA PRO A 67 -3.80 24.54 -2.57
C PRO A 67 -3.57 23.77 -3.88
N ASP A 68 -4.07 22.53 -3.94
CA ASP A 68 -3.98 21.66 -5.12
C ASP A 68 -5.29 21.63 -5.96
N PHE A 69 -6.17 22.64 -5.85
CA PHE A 69 -7.46 22.64 -6.56
C PHE A 69 -7.33 22.28 -8.06
N ASP A 70 -6.39 22.93 -8.76
CA ASP A 70 -6.14 22.70 -10.19
C ASP A 70 -5.29 21.44 -10.49
N ASN A 71 -4.76 20.78 -9.45
CA ASN A 71 -3.87 19.61 -9.59
C ASN A 71 -4.60 18.27 -9.44
N PHE A 72 -5.86 18.27 -9.00
CA PHE A 72 -6.66 17.05 -8.98
C PHE A 72 -6.96 16.57 -10.40
N LEU A 73 -6.96 15.25 -10.56
CA LEU A 73 -7.05 14.61 -11.86
C LEU A 73 -8.47 14.08 -12.11
N PRO A 74 -8.90 14.02 -13.38
CA PRO A 74 -10.16 13.41 -13.73
C PRO A 74 -10.15 11.92 -13.41
N ARG A 75 -11.35 11.34 -13.25
CA ARG A 75 -11.55 9.91 -13.03
C ARG A 75 -10.74 9.05 -14.01
N GLN A 76 -10.05 8.05 -13.48
CA GLN A 76 -9.22 7.14 -14.28
C GLN A 76 -9.87 5.77 -14.49
N PHE A 77 -10.76 5.34 -13.61
CA PHE A 77 -11.46 4.07 -13.71
C PHE A 77 -12.91 4.27 -14.16
N GLY A 78 -13.31 3.52 -15.18
CA GLY A 78 -14.70 3.37 -15.57
C GLY A 78 -15.48 2.50 -14.58
N PRO A 79 -16.83 2.62 -14.55
CA PRO A 79 -17.67 1.77 -13.71
C PRO A 79 -17.57 0.27 -14.06
N ASP A 80 -17.20 -0.03 -15.31
CA ASP A 80 -17.05 -1.41 -15.82
C ASP A 80 -15.58 -1.89 -15.82
N ASP A 81 -14.63 -1.06 -15.37
CA ASP A 81 -13.24 -1.46 -15.25
C ASP A 81 -13.09 -2.43 -14.08
N VAL A 82 -12.95 -3.71 -14.38
CA VAL A 82 -12.82 -4.78 -13.38
C VAL A 82 -11.61 -5.66 -13.71
N PHE A 83 -10.85 -6.03 -12.68
CA PHE A 83 -9.60 -6.76 -12.79
C PHE A 83 -9.62 -8.08 -12.01
N ASP A 84 -8.86 -9.06 -12.48
CA ASP A 84 -8.64 -10.33 -11.77
C ASP A 84 -7.50 -10.22 -10.72
N LEU A 85 -6.55 -9.30 -10.95
CA LEU A 85 -5.34 -9.12 -10.14
C LEU A 85 -5.02 -7.63 -9.95
N ALA A 86 -4.83 -7.22 -8.69
CA ALA A 86 -4.31 -5.92 -8.33
C ALA A 86 -2.91 -6.05 -7.70
N LEU A 87 -1.96 -5.25 -8.21
CA LEU A 87 -0.60 -5.15 -7.68
C LEU A 87 -0.40 -3.75 -7.10
N CYS A 88 -0.13 -3.65 -5.79
CA CYS A 88 -0.02 -2.40 -5.04
C CYS A 88 1.36 -2.30 -4.41
N ASP A 89 2.28 -1.62 -5.09
CA ASP A 89 3.69 -1.54 -4.70
C ASP A 89 4.11 -0.12 -4.30
N GLY A 90 3.15 0.74 -4.00
CA GLY A 90 3.38 2.16 -3.74
C GLY A 90 3.97 2.44 -2.38
N GLN A 91 5.06 3.20 -2.38
CA GLN A 91 5.65 3.84 -1.19
C GLN A 91 5.86 5.32 -1.48
N VAL A 92 5.89 6.13 -0.42
CA VAL A 92 6.28 7.54 -0.53
C VAL A 92 7.74 7.61 -0.96
N LEU A 93 7.98 8.17 -2.14
CA LEU A 93 9.32 8.37 -2.68
C LEU A 93 9.95 9.63 -2.08
N ARG A 94 11.21 9.51 -1.64
CA ARG A 94 11.98 10.67 -1.13
C ARG A 94 12.21 11.74 -2.19
N THR A 95 12.18 11.36 -3.46
CA THR A 95 12.41 12.20 -4.64
C THR A 95 11.16 12.94 -5.11
N HIS A 96 9.97 12.56 -4.63
CA HIS A 96 8.72 13.17 -5.05
C HIS A 96 8.52 14.51 -4.31
N PRO A 97 8.55 15.67 -4.99
CA PRO A 97 8.22 16.94 -4.38
C PRO A 97 6.73 16.96 -4.05
N ARG A 98 6.40 17.38 -2.82
CA ARG A 98 5.02 17.42 -2.33
C ARG A 98 4.75 18.73 -1.64
N ALA A 99 3.48 19.11 -1.59
CA ALA A 99 3.05 20.26 -0.83
C ALA A 99 3.12 19.98 0.68
N ASP A 100 3.52 20.97 1.47
CA ASP A 100 3.79 20.81 2.90
C ASP A 100 2.57 20.29 3.69
N TYR A 101 1.37 20.70 3.30
CA TYR A 101 0.13 20.34 3.98
C TYR A 101 -0.14 18.82 3.99
N ARG A 102 0.34 18.09 2.98
CA ARG A 102 0.07 16.65 2.82
C ARG A 102 1.25 15.75 3.16
N GLU A 103 2.46 16.29 3.32
CA GLU A 103 3.70 15.51 3.48
C GLU A 103 3.57 14.43 4.57
N ARG A 104 2.99 14.80 5.71
CA ARG A 104 2.87 13.93 6.88
C ARG A 104 1.80 12.85 6.72
N CYS A 105 0.76 13.13 5.93
CA CYS A 105 -0.35 12.24 5.68
C CYS A 105 -0.18 11.39 4.40
N GLU A 106 0.84 11.68 3.59
CA GLU A 106 1.00 11.11 2.25
C GLU A 106 1.04 9.59 2.25
N SER A 107 1.73 8.99 3.21
CA SER A 107 1.80 7.52 3.32
C SER A 107 0.42 6.88 3.55
N HIS A 108 -0.45 7.58 4.28
CA HIS A 108 -1.84 7.16 4.51
C HIS A 108 -2.68 7.37 3.26
N ARG A 109 -2.60 8.55 2.62
CA ARG A 109 -3.29 8.84 1.36
C ARG A 109 -2.94 7.81 0.29
N LEU A 110 -1.64 7.57 0.06
CA LEU A 110 -1.17 6.61 -0.94
C LEU A 110 -1.62 5.18 -0.63
N THR A 111 -1.59 4.75 0.63
CA THR A 111 -2.07 3.42 0.99
C THR A 111 -3.58 3.30 0.82
N ALA A 112 -4.34 4.30 1.27
CA ALA A 112 -5.80 4.33 1.15
C ALA A 112 -6.23 4.31 -0.32
N THR A 113 -5.63 5.14 -1.17
CA THR A 113 -5.86 5.11 -2.62
C THR A 113 -5.60 3.73 -3.20
N GLN A 114 -4.47 3.09 -2.86
CA GLN A 114 -4.17 1.76 -3.37
C GLN A 114 -5.18 0.69 -2.90
N LEU A 115 -5.68 0.80 -1.67
CA LEU A 115 -6.67 -0.13 -1.14
C LEU A 115 -8.04 0.07 -1.81
N VAL A 116 -8.52 1.31 -1.89
CA VAL A 116 -9.80 1.68 -2.51
C VAL A 116 -9.85 1.23 -3.95
N LEU A 117 -8.90 1.70 -4.77
CA LEU A 117 -8.89 1.40 -6.21
C LEU A 117 -8.72 -0.10 -6.49
N SER A 118 -8.02 -0.83 -5.62
CA SER A 118 -7.88 -2.28 -5.78
C SER A 118 -9.16 -3.02 -5.42
N VAL A 119 -9.75 -2.74 -4.26
CA VAL A 119 -10.89 -3.52 -3.78
C VAL A 119 -12.14 -3.21 -4.60
N GLU A 120 -12.39 -1.95 -4.95
CA GLU A 120 -13.56 -1.57 -5.77
C GLU A 120 -13.50 -2.17 -7.17
N HIS A 121 -12.33 -2.21 -7.79
CA HIS A 121 -12.16 -2.69 -9.16
C HIS A 121 -11.68 -4.15 -9.26
N LEU A 122 -11.56 -4.87 -8.15
CA LEU A 122 -11.36 -6.32 -8.20
C LEU A 122 -12.70 -7.01 -8.40
N ARG A 123 -12.75 -7.95 -9.34
CA ARG A 123 -13.90 -8.85 -9.43
C ARG A 123 -14.04 -9.66 -8.14
N PRO A 124 -15.25 -10.07 -7.75
CA PRO A 124 -15.43 -11.08 -6.72
C PRO A 124 -14.60 -12.34 -7.03
N GLY A 125 -13.79 -12.78 -6.08
CA GLY A 125 -12.84 -13.88 -6.23
C GLY A 125 -11.44 -13.46 -6.71
N GLY A 126 -11.23 -12.19 -7.04
CA GLY A 126 -9.96 -11.65 -7.49
C GLY A 126 -8.87 -11.68 -6.41
N THR A 127 -7.64 -11.29 -6.78
CA THR A 127 -6.48 -11.29 -5.89
C THR A 127 -5.84 -9.90 -5.81
N MET A 128 -5.53 -9.47 -4.59
CA MET A 128 -4.70 -8.29 -4.34
C MET A 128 -3.34 -8.72 -3.77
N VAL A 129 -2.27 -8.15 -4.29
CA VAL A 129 -0.92 -8.23 -3.72
C VAL A 129 -0.50 -6.82 -3.33
N MET A 130 -0.24 -6.59 -2.04
CA MET A 130 0.06 -5.25 -1.52
C MET A 130 1.32 -5.23 -0.67
N LEU A 131 2.19 -4.28 -0.95
CA LEU A 131 3.36 -3.97 -0.14
C LEU A 131 2.95 -3.21 1.13
N LEU A 132 3.33 -3.74 2.29
CA LEU A 132 3.16 -3.10 3.59
C LEU A 132 4.48 -3.14 4.38
N HIS A 133 4.51 -2.42 5.50
CA HIS A 133 5.66 -2.34 6.39
C HIS A 133 5.26 -2.59 7.83
N LYS A 134 6.17 -3.20 8.61
CA LYS A 134 6.01 -3.42 10.06
C LYS A 134 4.68 -4.11 10.35
N ILE A 135 4.63 -5.43 10.21
CA ILE A 135 3.37 -6.18 10.35
C ILE A 135 2.72 -5.96 11.73
N GLU A 136 3.54 -5.74 12.77
CA GLU A 136 3.14 -5.39 14.13
C GLU A 136 2.68 -3.93 14.30
N GLY A 137 2.92 -3.07 13.31
CA GLY A 137 2.51 -1.67 13.36
C GLY A 137 0.99 -1.56 13.34
N TRP A 138 0.42 -0.80 14.28
CA TRP A 138 -1.02 -0.72 14.51
C TRP A 138 -1.85 -0.50 13.23
N THR A 139 -1.46 0.48 12.42
CA THR A 139 -2.11 0.77 11.14
C THR A 139 -2.04 -0.40 10.15
N THR A 140 -0.90 -1.08 10.07
CA THR A 140 -0.72 -2.26 9.20
C THR A 140 -1.57 -3.43 9.69
N LEU A 141 -1.60 -3.65 11.01
CA LEU A 141 -2.43 -4.67 11.65
C LEU A 141 -3.91 -4.44 11.35
N LEU A 142 -4.42 -3.23 11.57
CA LEU A 142 -5.84 -2.93 11.31
C LEU A 142 -6.22 -3.14 9.85
N ARG A 143 -5.33 -2.81 8.90
CA ARG A 143 -5.55 -3.08 7.46
C ARG A 143 -5.61 -4.57 7.16
N ILE A 144 -4.68 -5.35 7.72
CA ILE A 144 -4.67 -6.82 7.55
C ILE A 144 -5.93 -7.42 8.15
N ARG A 145 -6.31 -7.00 9.36
CA ARG A 145 -7.54 -7.44 10.03
C ARG A 145 -8.78 -7.12 9.18
N ALA A 146 -8.89 -5.90 8.64
CA ALA A 146 -9.98 -5.51 7.76
C ALA A 146 -10.03 -6.42 6.52
N LEU A 147 -8.90 -6.63 5.83
CA LEU A 147 -8.82 -7.52 4.67
C LEU A 147 -9.24 -8.97 5.01
N SER A 148 -8.88 -9.48 6.18
CA SER A 148 -9.25 -10.84 6.61
C SER A 148 -10.75 -11.04 6.79
N THR A 149 -11.56 -9.97 6.91
CA THR A 149 -13.01 -10.10 6.98
C THR A 149 -13.66 -10.46 5.63
N PHE A 150 -13.00 -10.14 4.51
CA PHE A 150 -13.55 -10.34 3.17
C PHE A 150 -12.59 -11.03 2.17
N ALA A 151 -11.44 -11.51 2.61
CA ALA A 151 -10.46 -12.21 1.77
C ALA A 151 -9.66 -13.27 2.54
N ASP A 152 -9.06 -14.20 1.79
CA ASP A 152 -8.12 -15.17 2.33
C ASP A 152 -6.71 -14.55 2.36
N VAL A 153 -6.28 -14.14 3.54
CA VAL A 153 -5.05 -13.37 3.73
C VAL A 153 -3.86 -14.27 4.06
N THR A 154 -2.76 -14.03 3.33
CA THR A 154 -1.44 -14.60 3.61
C THR A 154 -0.38 -13.51 3.48
N THR A 155 0.81 -13.75 4.02
CA THR A 155 1.94 -12.83 3.93
C THR A 155 3.12 -13.48 3.21
N PHE A 156 3.91 -12.65 2.55
CA PHE A 156 5.11 -13.06 1.85
C PHE A 156 6.24 -12.06 2.11
N LYS A 157 7.36 -12.54 2.64
CA LYS A 157 8.59 -11.75 2.78
C LYS A 157 9.67 -12.33 1.87
N PRO A 158 10.23 -11.54 0.93
CA PRO A 158 11.32 -12.03 0.10
C PRO A 158 12.58 -12.31 0.95
N THR A 159 13.25 -13.43 0.66
CA THR A 159 14.46 -13.85 1.40
C THR A 159 15.75 -13.26 0.82
N LYS A 160 15.76 -12.93 -0.47
CA LYS A 160 16.96 -12.46 -1.20
C LYS A 160 17.08 -10.94 -1.24
N SER A 161 15.97 -10.24 -1.47
CA SER A 161 15.91 -8.79 -1.60
C SER A 161 15.11 -8.19 -0.44
N HIS A 162 15.53 -7.03 0.07
CA HIS A 162 14.84 -6.31 1.15
C HIS A 162 14.55 -7.15 2.42
N SER A 163 15.22 -8.29 2.62
CA SER A 163 14.99 -9.17 3.77
C SER A 163 15.24 -8.47 5.11
N LYS A 164 16.20 -7.54 5.16
CA LYS A 164 16.50 -6.68 6.33
C LYS A 164 15.48 -5.56 6.57
N ARG A 165 14.71 -5.17 5.55
CA ARG A 165 13.74 -4.07 5.65
C ARG A 165 12.47 -4.57 6.33
N SER A 166 11.69 -3.67 6.92
CA SER A 166 10.39 -4.01 7.50
C SER A 166 9.30 -4.29 6.46
N SER A 167 9.61 -4.15 5.17
CA SER A 167 8.68 -4.40 4.07
C SER A 167 8.35 -5.89 3.94
N PHE A 168 7.12 -6.18 3.57
CA PHE A 168 6.59 -7.49 3.23
C PHE A 168 5.35 -7.31 2.34
N TYR A 169 4.88 -8.38 1.71
CA TYR A 169 3.67 -8.38 0.91
C TYR A 169 2.53 -9.07 1.65
N VAL A 170 1.37 -8.46 1.63
CA VAL A 170 0.08 -9.13 1.88
C VAL A 170 -0.43 -9.67 0.56
N VAL A 171 -0.88 -10.92 0.56
CA VAL A 171 -1.57 -11.55 -0.57
C VAL A 171 -2.97 -11.90 -0.09
N ALA A 172 -3.95 -11.12 -0.54
CA ALA A 172 -5.37 -11.32 -0.26
C ALA A 172 -6.01 -11.99 -1.48
N LYS A 173 -6.39 -13.26 -1.33
CA LYS A 173 -7.03 -14.07 -2.38
C LYS A 173 -8.54 -14.15 -2.14
N ASN A 174 -9.26 -14.56 -3.18
CA ASN A 174 -10.71 -14.77 -3.12
C ASN A 174 -11.45 -13.54 -2.55
N VAL A 175 -11.02 -12.35 -2.95
CA VAL A 175 -11.53 -11.09 -2.43
C VAL A 175 -13.03 -10.99 -2.75
N ARG A 176 -13.85 -10.89 -1.70
CA ARG A 176 -15.29 -10.67 -1.82
C ARG A 176 -15.57 -9.17 -1.92
N SER A 177 -15.13 -8.54 -3.01
CA SER A 177 -15.14 -7.07 -3.18
C SER A 177 -16.50 -6.40 -3.02
N GLN A 178 -17.59 -7.15 -3.21
CA GLN A 178 -18.96 -6.67 -3.10
C GLN A 178 -19.64 -7.07 -1.77
N SER A 179 -18.89 -7.63 -0.80
CA SER A 179 -19.46 -7.96 0.51
C SER A 179 -19.65 -6.69 1.35
N PRO A 180 -20.59 -6.69 2.32
CA PRO A 180 -20.80 -5.54 3.21
C PRO A 180 -19.53 -5.08 3.93
N GLU A 181 -18.66 -6.02 4.32
CA GLU A 181 -17.40 -5.74 4.99
C GLU A 181 -16.39 -5.06 4.06
N ALA A 182 -16.30 -5.51 2.80
CA ALA A 182 -15.44 -4.90 1.80
C ALA A 182 -15.89 -3.47 1.47
N LEU A 183 -17.20 -3.26 1.25
CA LEU A 183 -17.77 -1.94 0.98
C LEU A 183 -17.55 -0.99 2.16
N LYS A 184 -17.76 -1.45 3.39
CA LYS A 184 -17.47 -0.67 4.59
C LYS A 184 -15.99 -0.29 4.69
N ALA A 185 -15.08 -1.22 4.44
CA ALA A 185 -13.65 -0.95 4.48
C ALA A 185 -13.23 0.08 3.41
N VAL A 186 -13.80 0.00 2.20
CA VAL A 186 -13.59 0.99 1.14
C VAL A 186 -14.03 2.39 1.57
N GLU A 187 -15.22 2.53 2.17
CA GLU A 187 -15.71 3.83 2.65
C GLU A 187 -14.83 4.40 3.78
N GLU A 188 -14.34 3.55 4.68
CA GLU A 188 -13.38 3.95 5.72
C GLU A 188 -12.06 4.43 5.11
N TRP A 189 -11.53 3.74 4.08
CA TRP A 189 -10.31 4.15 3.41
C TRP A 189 -10.48 5.42 2.56
N LYS A 190 -11.63 5.60 1.89
CA LYS A 190 -11.98 6.87 1.23
C LYS A 190 -12.02 8.02 2.25
N THR A 191 -12.56 7.77 3.44
CA THR A 191 -12.55 8.75 4.53
C THR A 191 -11.13 9.09 4.97
N VAL A 192 -10.24 8.11 5.14
CA VAL A 192 -8.82 8.35 5.47
C VAL A 192 -8.16 9.23 4.41
N TRP A 193 -8.37 8.93 3.12
CA TRP A 193 -7.84 9.75 2.03
C TRP A 193 -8.42 11.17 2.05
N LYS A 194 -9.74 11.30 2.24
CA LYS A 194 -10.44 12.60 2.26
C LYS A 194 -9.94 13.48 3.40
N VAL A 195 -9.88 12.96 4.62
CA VAL A 195 -9.36 13.70 5.78
C VAL A 195 -7.89 14.05 5.56
N GLY A 196 -7.06 13.11 5.12
CA GLY A 196 -5.64 13.39 4.84
C GLY A 196 -5.41 14.39 3.69
N THR A 197 -6.43 14.63 2.86
CA THR A 197 -6.37 15.57 1.72
C THR A 197 -6.89 16.94 2.11
N PHE A 198 -8.03 17.04 2.80
CA PHE A 198 -8.70 18.32 3.05
C PHE A 198 -8.56 18.83 4.48
N GLU A 199 -8.26 17.95 5.43
CA GLU A 199 -8.21 18.23 6.87
C GLU A 199 -7.05 17.46 7.53
N PRO A 200 -5.81 17.58 7.01
CA PRO A 200 -4.68 16.75 7.42
C PRO A 200 -4.36 16.86 8.92
N GLU A 201 -4.62 18.01 9.54
CA GLU A 201 -4.44 18.23 10.97
C GLU A 201 -5.34 17.31 11.80
N LYS A 202 -6.59 17.08 11.34
CA LYS A 202 -7.51 16.16 12.01
C LYS A 202 -7.08 14.71 11.86
N LEU A 203 -6.41 14.34 10.77
CA LEU A 203 -5.85 13.01 10.64
C LEU A 203 -4.72 12.82 11.67
N GLU A 204 -3.91 13.84 11.94
CA GLU A 204 -2.88 13.76 12.98
C GLU A 204 -3.47 13.62 14.39
N GLU A 205 -4.48 14.45 14.72
CA GLU A 205 -5.12 14.46 16.03
C GLU A 205 -5.90 13.17 16.32
N ASN A 206 -6.70 12.70 15.37
CA ASN A 206 -7.56 11.53 15.53
C ASN A 206 -6.83 10.20 15.35
N TRP A 207 -5.63 10.18 14.74
CA TRP A 207 -4.85 8.96 14.52
C TRP A 207 -3.92 8.62 15.70
N SER A 208 -4.14 9.21 16.88
CA SER A 208 -3.75 8.53 18.12
C SER A 208 -4.39 7.14 18.09
N PRO A 209 -3.62 6.03 18.09
CA PRO A 209 -4.11 4.65 17.96
C PRO A 209 -5.19 4.20 18.96
N ARG A 210 -5.58 5.07 19.89
CA ARG A 210 -6.38 4.77 21.07
C ARG A 210 -7.88 4.97 20.89
N GLU A 211 -8.36 5.65 19.86
CA GLU A 211 -9.77 6.12 19.85
C GLU A 211 -10.74 5.32 18.97
N GLY A 212 -10.28 4.36 18.15
CA GLY A 212 -11.17 3.58 17.28
C GLY A 212 -11.40 2.13 17.71
N HIS A 213 -10.36 1.48 18.23
CA HIS A 213 -10.39 0.08 18.64
C HIS A 213 -9.48 -0.12 19.85
N ASP A 214 -10.01 -0.73 20.91
CA ASP A 214 -9.18 -1.12 22.05
C ASP A 214 -8.13 -2.15 21.59
N ALA A 215 -6.86 -1.88 21.90
CA ALA A 215 -5.77 -2.81 21.63
C ALA A 215 -6.02 -4.19 22.23
N HIS A 216 -6.65 -4.26 23.42
CA HIS A 216 -7.00 -5.52 24.05
C HIS A 216 -8.05 -6.29 23.26
N GLU A 217 -9.09 -5.61 22.77
CA GLU A 217 -10.13 -6.23 21.93
C GLU A 217 -9.55 -6.75 20.62
N VAL A 218 -8.71 -5.93 19.96
CA VAL A 218 -8.07 -6.30 18.69
C VAL A 218 -7.12 -7.48 18.86
N LEU A 219 -6.34 -7.52 19.95
CA LEU A 219 -5.45 -8.64 20.23
C LEU A 219 -6.22 -9.89 20.64
N ALA A 220 -7.34 -9.76 21.36
CA ALA A 220 -8.18 -10.88 21.72
C ALA A 220 -8.84 -11.52 20.48
N ASP A 221 -9.26 -10.71 19.50
CA ASP A 221 -9.91 -11.17 18.28
C ASP A 221 -8.91 -11.63 17.20
N PHE A 222 -7.80 -10.91 17.02
CA PHE A 222 -6.91 -11.07 15.86
C PHE A 222 -5.45 -11.35 16.22
N GLY A 223 -5.09 -11.41 17.51
CA GLY A 223 -3.69 -11.57 17.96
C GLY A 223 -3.04 -12.87 17.48
N ASP A 224 -3.74 -14.00 17.61
CA ASP A 224 -3.22 -15.29 17.16
C ASP A 224 -3.03 -15.34 15.64
N GLU A 225 -3.97 -14.74 14.90
CA GLU A 225 -3.91 -14.63 13.45
C GLU A 225 -2.77 -13.70 13.00
N LEU A 226 -2.55 -12.59 13.70
CA LEU A 226 -1.39 -11.73 13.49
C LEU A 226 -0.09 -12.51 13.70
N VAL A 227 0.01 -13.32 14.76
CA VAL A 227 1.19 -14.16 15.01
C VAL A 227 1.38 -15.16 13.89
N ARG A 228 0.31 -15.82 13.43
CA ARG A 228 0.35 -16.76 12.30
C ARG A 228 0.86 -16.11 11.02
N LEU A 229 0.34 -14.93 10.67
CA LEU A 229 0.73 -14.16 9.50
C LEU A 229 2.13 -13.53 9.63
N GLY A 230 2.52 -13.14 10.84
CA GLY A 230 3.77 -12.43 11.11
C GLY A 230 4.98 -13.33 11.30
N ARG A 231 4.79 -14.57 11.79
CA ARG A 231 5.88 -15.47 12.18
C ARG A 231 6.99 -15.55 11.13
N ARG A 232 6.64 -15.89 9.89
CA ARG A 232 7.64 -16.04 8.82
C ARG A 232 8.25 -14.70 8.40
N VAL A 233 7.49 -13.61 8.46
CA VAL A 233 7.96 -12.26 8.17
C VAL A 233 9.03 -11.84 9.19
N TRP A 234 8.77 -12.04 10.48
CA TRP A 234 9.71 -11.72 11.55
C TRP A 234 10.95 -12.61 11.52
N GLU A 235 10.80 -13.93 11.34
CA GLU A 235 11.93 -14.87 11.22
C GLU A 235 12.91 -14.44 10.12
N ILE A 236 12.42 -14.25 8.88
CA ILE A 236 13.26 -13.86 7.75
C ILE A 236 13.94 -12.50 8.01
N GLN A 237 13.25 -11.57 8.67
CA GLN A 237 13.82 -10.26 8.99
C GLN A 237 14.90 -10.36 10.07
N ALA A 238 14.64 -11.10 11.15
CA ALA A 238 15.56 -11.29 12.26
C ALA A 238 16.85 -11.95 11.76
N ASP A 239 16.74 -13.07 11.02
CA ASP A 239 17.89 -13.77 10.42
C ASP A 239 18.74 -12.87 9.51
N ALA A 240 18.09 -12.00 8.74
CA ALA A 240 18.76 -11.10 7.82
C ALA A 240 19.45 -9.93 8.54
N LEU A 241 18.84 -9.45 9.64
CA LEU A 241 19.40 -8.39 10.49
C LEU A 241 20.59 -8.92 11.29
N GLU A 242 20.50 -10.09 11.91
CA GLU A 242 21.59 -10.74 12.65
C GLU A 242 22.86 -10.85 11.79
N LYS A 243 22.70 -11.16 10.50
CA LYS A 243 23.80 -11.30 9.53
C LYS A 243 24.24 -9.97 8.92
N ALA A 244 23.63 -8.84 9.28
CA ALA A 244 23.91 -7.57 8.65
C ALA A 244 25.29 -7.02 9.04
N PRO A 245 26.05 -6.43 8.09
CA PRO A 245 27.42 -5.99 8.33
C PRO A 245 27.51 -4.90 9.41
N PHE A 246 26.51 -4.04 9.53
CA PHE A 246 26.48 -2.97 10.53
C PHE A 246 26.24 -3.48 11.96
N ILE A 247 25.64 -4.66 12.16
CA ILE A 247 25.52 -5.27 13.49
C ILE A 247 26.87 -5.85 13.95
N LYS A 248 27.62 -6.46 13.02
CA LYS A 248 28.93 -7.05 13.32
C LYS A 248 30.01 -6.02 13.66
N THR A 249 29.84 -4.77 13.24
CA THR A 249 30.82 -3.71 13.48
C THR A 249 30.71 -3.18 14.93
N GLN A 250 29.48 -3.05 15.46
CA GLN A 250 29.25 -2.65 16.84
C GLN A 250 29.81 -3.65 17.87
N SER A 251 29.76 -4.96 17.58
CA SER A 251 30.33 -5.98 18.47
C SER A 251 31.85 -5.93 18.59
N VAL A 252 32.56 -5.35 17.61
CA VAL A 252 34.02 -5.22 17.63
C VAL A 252 34.44 -3.93 18.33
N GLU A 253 33.73 -2.82 18.11
CA GLU A 253 33.97 -1.56 18.83
C GLU A 253 33.64 -1.68 20.33
N SER A 254 32.55 -2.34 20.70
CA SER A 254 32.21 -2.57 22.12
C SER A 254 33.20 -3.48 22.85
N ALA A 255 33.90 -4.37 22.12
CA ALA A 255 34.95 -5.21 22.67
C ALA A 255 36.29 -4.46 22.78
N ALA A 256 36.57 -3.54 21.85
CA ALA A 256 37.78 -2.71 21.87
C ALA A 256 37.72 -1.59 22.93
N GLU A 257 36.54 -1.06 23.26
CA GLU A 257 36.38 -0.09 24.35
C GLU A 257 36.35 -0.73 25.76
N ALA A 258 36.20 -2.06 25.83
CA ALA A 258 36.22 -2.83 27.06
C ALA A 258 37.57 -3.56 27.32
N SER A 259 38.59 -3.28 26.49
CA SER A 259 39.96 -3.82 26.60
C SER A 259 40.95 -2.74 27.02
#